data_AF-A0AAU8Y1U1-F1
#
_entry.id   AF-A0AAU8Y1U1-F1
#
_cell.length_a   1.000
_cell.length_b   1.000
_cell.length_c   1.000
_cell.angle_alpha   90.00
_cell.angle_beta   90.00
_cell.angle_gamma   90.00
#
_symmetry.space_group_name_H-M   'P 1'
#
loop_
_entity.id
_entity.type
_entity.pdbx_description
1 polymer ?
#
loop_
_entity_poly.entity_id
_entity_poly.type
_entity_poly.pdbx_seq_one_letter_code
_entity_poly.pdbx_strand_id
1 'polypeptide(L)'
;MSNNANAQAQLDNLRNVASQLKEMRHYAQANTETLSAHWLAFDQGECKNKAFAEAINDLLNKQGACLEGLEKTIQDIEIELNRLDKAA
;
A
#
# COMPACT_ATOMS: atom_id res chain seq x y z
N MET A 1 -2.45 -32.36 -20.05
CA MET A 1 -2.83 -31.97 -18.68
C MET A 1 -1.88 -30.95 -18.01
N SER A 2 -0.74 -30.56 -18.63
CA SER A 2 0.26 -29.70 -17.96
C SER A 2 0.00 -28.19 -18.01
N ASN A 3 -0.74 -27.67 -19.01
CA ASN A 3 -0.94 -26.22 -19.16
C ASN A 3 -1.97 -25.64 -18.17
N ASN A 4 -2.97 -26.43 -17.76
CA ASN A 4 -4.06 -25.95 -16.91
C ASN A 4 -3.61 -25.81 -15.43
N ALA A 5 -2.80 -26.76 -14.94
CA ALA A 5 -2.23 -26.69 -13.59
C ALA A 5 -1.32 -25.46 -13.38
N ASN A 6 -0.58 -25.04 -14.42
CA ASN A 6 0.28 -23.86 -14.36
C ASN A 6 -0.53 -22.55 -14.35
N ALA A 7 -1.61 -22.49 -15.14
CA ALA A 7 -2.51 -21.34 -15.16
C ALA A 7 -3.23 -21.15 -13.81
N GLN A 8 -3.71 -22.23 -13.19
CA GLN A 8 -4.32 -22.17 -11.87
C GLN A 8 -3.33 -21.71 -10.79
N ALA A 9 -2.10 -22.25 -10.79
CA ALA A 9 -1.06 -21.83 -9.84
C ALA A 9 -0.71 -20.34 -9.99
N GLN A 10 -0.71 -19.81 -11.22
CA GLN A 10 -0.49 -18.39 -11.47
C GLN A 10 -1.62 -17.52 -10.90
N LEU A 11 -2.88 -17.92 -11.10
CA LEU A 11 -4.05 -17.22 -10.54
C LEU A 11 -4.01 -17.19 -9.01
N ASP A 12 -3.71 -18.33 -8.39
CA ASP A 12 -3.65 -18.44 -6.93
C ASP A 12 -2.51 -17.58 -6.36
N ASN A 13 -1.35 -17.55 -7.03
CA ASN A 13 -0.26 -16.67 -6.64
C ASN A 13 -0.65 -15.18 -6.73
N LEU A 14 -1.27 -14.75 -7.82
CA LEU A 14 -1.73 -13.36 -7.99
C LEU A 14 -2.77 -12.97 -6.93
N ARG A 15 -3.71 -13.86 -6.59
CA ARG A 15 -4.69 -13.65 -5.51
C ARG A 15 -4.00 -13.48 -4.15
N ASN A 16 -3.02 -14.33 -3.85
CA ASN A 16 -2.27 -14.28 -2.61
C ASN A 16 -1.48 -12.97 -2.48
N VAL A 17 -0.76 -12.58 -3.54
CA VAL A 17 -0.01 -11.31 -3.56
C VAL A 17 -0.96 -10.11 -3.40
N ALA A 18 -2.09 -10.09 -4.12
CA ALA A 18 -3.08 -9.01 -3.98
C ALA A 18 -3.61 -8.90 -2.54
N SER A 19 -3.84 -10.03 -1.86
CA SER A 19 -4.27 -10.04 -0.45
C SER A 19 -3.23 -9.41 0.48
N GLN A 20 -1.96 -9.81 0.32
CA GLN A 20 -0.86 -9.27 1.13
C GLN A 20 -0.65 -7.77 0.90
N LEU A 21 -0.74 -7.32 -0.36
CA LEU A 21 -0.62 -5.89 -0.68
C LEU A 21 -1.78 -5.07 -0.10
N LYS A 22 -3.00 -5.63 -0.04
CA LYS A 22 -4.14 -4.98 0.62
C LYS A 22 -3.89 -4.81 2.12
N GLU A 23 -3.34 -5.81 2.79
CA GLU A 23 -2.93 -5.69 4.20
C GLU A 23 -1.88 -4.58 4.37
N MET A 24 -0.86 -4.56 3.52
CA MET A 24 0.16 -3.50 3.52
C MET A 24 -0.46 -2.10 3.29
N ARG A 25 -1.45 -1.99 2.40
CA ARG A 25 -2.18 -0.73 2.16
C ARG A 25 -2.89 -0.25 3.43
N HIS A 26 -3.51 -1.15 4.18
CA HIS A 26 -4.15 -0.80 5.46
C HIS A 26 -3.12 -0.27 6.48
N TYR A 27 -1.96 -0.93 6.61
CA TYR A 27 -0.87 -0.42 7.46
C TYR A 27 -0.32 0.92 6.97
N ALA A 28 -0.16 1.08 5.66
CA ALA A 28 0.31 2.32 5.06
C ALA A 28 -0.62 3.49 5.38
N GLN A 29 -1.94 3.28 5.30
CA GLN A 29 -2.94 4.26 5.69
C GLN A 29 -2.84 4.61 7.17
N ALA A 30 -2.81 3.62 8.07
CA ALA A 30 -2.67 3.85 9.51
C ALA A 30 -1.38 4.61 9.86
N ASN A 31 -0.29 4.35 9.14
CA ASN A 31 0.96 5.10 9.27
C ASN A 31 0.80 6.56 8.85
N THR A 32 0.07 6.87 7.75
CA THR A 32 -0.18 8.26 7.36
C THR A 32 -0.94 9.04 8.44
N GLU A 33 -1.95 8.42 9.06
CA GLU A 33 -2.73 9.01 10.14
C GLU A 33 -1.84 9.31 11.36
N THR A 34 -1.01 8.33 11.75
CA THR A 34 -0.09 8.45 12.88
C THR A 34 0.99 9.51 12.65
N LEU A 35 1.60 9.53 11.46
CA LEU A 35 2.62 10.51 11.08
C LEU A 35 2.03 11.93 11.03
N SER A 36 0.82 12.09 10.49
CA SER A 36 0.12 13.36 10.46
C SER A 36 -0.16 13.91 11.86
N ALA A 37 -0.60 13.06 12.79
CA ALA A 37 -0.84 13.45 14.18
C ALA A 37 0.46 13.92 14.87
N HIS A 38 1.57 13.20 14.68
CA HIS A 38 2.86 13.60 15.27
C HIS A 38 3.45 14.86 14.62
N TRP A 39 3.30 15.00 13.30
CA TRP A 39 3.69 16.22 12.61
C TRP A 39 2.97 17.44 13.19
N LEU A 40 1.64 17.36 13.35
CA LEU A 40 0.84 18.44 13.92
C LEU A 40 1.26 18.76 15.37
N ALA A 41 1.56 17.74 16.17
CA ALA A 41 2.03 17.93 17.54
C ALA A 41 3.34 18.74 17.62
N PHE A 42 4.28 18.53 16.69
CA PHE A 42 5.55 19.26 16.66
C PHE A 42 5.48 20.60 15.90
N ASP A 43 4.57 20.76 14.94
CA ASP A 43 4.41 22.00 14.18
C ASP A 43 3.52 23.03 14.93
N GLN A 44 2.42 22.55 15.51
CA GLN A 44 1.35 23.40 16.06
C GLN A 44 1.08 23.17 17.54
N GLY A 45 1.58 22.09 18.14
CA GLY A 45 1.38 21.78 19.55
C GLY A 45 2.20 22.65 20.52
N GLU A 46 2.10 22.33 21.80
CA GLU A 46 2.76 23.07 22.89
C GLU A 46 4.28 22.87 22.89
N CYS A 47 4.74 21.65 22.54
CA CYS A 47 6.15 21.28 22.48
C CYS A 47 6.70 21.38 21.04
N LYS A 48 6.65 22.59 20.45
CA LYS A 48 7.06 22.77 19.05
C LYS A 48 8.53 22.38 18.82
N ASN A 49 8.76 21.64 17.74
CA ASN A 49 10.10 21.32 17.27
C ASN A 49 10.12 21.23 15.74
N LYS A 50 10.64 22.28 15.11
CA LYS A 50 10.65 22.40 13.65
C LYS A 50 11.45 21.28 12.96
N ALA A 51 12.61 20.90 13.50
CA ALA A 51 13.44 19.86 12.90
C ALA A 51 12.74 18.48 12.93
N PHE A 52 12.02 18.17 14.01
CA PHE A 52 11.23 16.94 14.08
C PHE A 52 9.96 17.01 13.23
N ALA A 53 9.29 18.16 13.16
CA ALA A 53 8.16 18.35 12.24
C ALA A 53 8.61 18.12 10.78
N GLU A 54 9.72 18.71 10.35
CA GLU A 54 10.28 18.51 9.00
C GLU A 54 10.61 17.02 8.74
N ALA A 55 11.30 16.37 9.69
CA ALA A 55 11.64 14.95 9.55
C ALA A 55 10.40 14.04 9.44
N ILE A 56 9.35 14.32 10.23
CA ILE A 56 8.09 13.55 10.19
C ILE A 56 7.31 13.85 8.91
N ASN A 57 7.30 15.09 8.44
CA ASN A 57 6.69 15.46 7.17
C ASN A 57 7.34 14.71 5.99
N ASP A 58 8.67 14.57 6.00
CA ASP A 58 9.38 13.76 5.01
C ASP A 58 8.97 12.29 5.05
N LEU A 59 8.77 11.72 6.24
CA LEU A 59 8.25 10.36 6.41
C LEU A 59 6.80 10.25 5.92
N LEU A 60 5.96 11.24 6.23
CA LEU A 60 4.55 11.30 5.81
C LEU A 60 4.45 11.31 4.27
N ASN A 61 5.26 12.11 3.59
CA ASN A 61 5.29 12.15 2.12
C ASN A 61 5.73 10.80 1.51
N LYS A 62 6.75 10.15 2.09
CA LYS A 62 7.19 8.81 1.65
C LYS A 62 6.11 7.77 1.89
N GLN A 63 5.40 7.85 3.01
CA GLN A 63 4.32 6.93 3.34
C GLN A 63 3.11 7.13 2.41
N GLY A 64 2.80 8.38 2.04
CA GLY A 64 1.78 8.70 1.04
C GLY A 64 2.12 8.13 -0.34
N ALA A 65 3.35 8.34 -0.82
CA ALA A 65 3.80 7.75 -2.09
C ALA A 65 3.78 6.21 -2.07
N CYS A 66 4.11 5.59 -0.94
CA CYS A 66 3.99 4.14 -0.75
C CYS A 66 2.52 3.68 -0.84
N LEU A 67 1.60 4.41 -0.19
CA LEU A 67 0.16 4.11 -0.24
C LEU A 67 -0.38 4.17 -1.67
N GLU A 68 -0.09 5.24 -2.41
CA GLU A 68 -0.49 5.39 -3.82
C GLU A 68 0.09 4.26 -4.69
N GLY A 69 1.36 3.90 -4.47
CA GLY A 69 2.02 2.81 -5.17
C GLY A 69 1.36 1.45 -4.89
N LEU A 70 0.96 1.19 -3.64
CA LEU A 70 0.22 -0.01 -3.25
C LEU A 70 -1.14 -0.06 -3.92
N GLU A 71 -1.91 1.04 -3.88
CA GLU A 71 -3.24 1.13 -4.50
C GLU A 71 -3.19 0.83 -6.00
N LYS A 72 -2.27 1.48 -6.71
CA LYS A 72 -2.09 1.27 -8.15
C LYS A 72 -1.68 -0.17 -8.46
N THR A 73 -0.71 -0.72 -7.72
CA THR A 73 -0.22 -2.09 -7.96
C THR A 73 -1.32 -3.13 -7.70
N ILE A 74 -2.11 -2.95 -6.63
CA ILE A 74 -3.27 -3.81 -6.34
C ILE A 74 -4.27 -3.75 -7.50
N GLN A 75 -4.59 -2.55 -7.99
CA GLN A 75 -5.51 -2.37 -9.10
C GLN A 75 -5.02 -3.07 -10.37
N ASP A 76 -3.75 -2.93 -10.72
CA ASP A 76 -3.15 -3.60 -11.89
C ASP A 76 -3.24 -5.13 -11.77
N ILE A 77 -2.96 -5.69 -10.58
CA ILE A 77 -3.09 -7.13 -10.33
C ILE A 77 -4.56 -7.58 -10.41
N GLU A 78 -5.50 -6.81 -9.87
CA GLU A 78 -6.93 -7.14 -9.94
C GLU A 78 -7.47 -7.10 -11.37
N ILE A 79 -7.01 -6.16 -12.20
CA ILE A 79 -7.33 -6.11 -13.63
C ILE A 79 -6.83 -7.39 -14.33
N GLU A 80 -5.59 -7.79 -14.04
CA GLU A 80 -5.01 -8.99 -14.63
C GLU A 80 -5.72 -10.27 -14.18
N LEU A 81 -6.06 -10.39 -12.89
CA LEU A 81 -6.87 -11.49 -12.36
C LEU A 81 -8.22 -11.60 -13.10
N ASN A 82 -8.92 -10.48 -13.27
CA ASN A 82 -10.19 -10.44 -14.00
C ASN A 82 -10.04 -10.83 -15.48
N ARG A 83 -8.90 -10.51 -16.11
CA ARG A 83 -8.60 -10.89 -17.49
C ARG A 83 -8.37 -12.40 -17.59
N LEU A 84 -7.61 -12.97 -16.67
CA LEU A 84 -7.28 -14.40 -16.64
C LEU A 84 -8.50 -15.25 -16.27
N ASP A 85 -9.31 -14.83 -15.29
CA ASP A 85 -10.54 -15.55 -14.90
C ASP A 85 -11.60 -15.60 -16.02
N LYS A 86 -11.62 -14.61 -16.93
CA LYS A 86 -12.51 -14.60 -18.12
C LYS A 86 -11.97 -15.41 -19.29
N ALA A 87 -10.68 -15.75 -19.27
CA ALA A 87 -10.00 -16.49 -20.34
C ALA A 87 -9.83 -18.00 -20.03
N ALA A 88 -10.07 -18.40 -18.78
CA ALA A 88 -10.07 -19.78 -18.29
C ALA A 88 -11.44 -20.44 -18.48
#